data_AF-A0AAY4BFE0-F1
#
_entry.id   AF-A0AAY4BFE0-F1
#
_cell.length_a   1.000
_cell.length_b   1.000
_cell.length_c   1.000
_cell.angle_alpha   90.00
_cell.angle_beta   90.00
_cell.angle_gamma   90.00
#
_symmetry.space_group_name_H-M   'P 1'
#
loop_
_entity.id
_entity.type
_entity.pdbx_description
1 polymer ?
#
loop_
_entity_poly.entity_id
_entity_poly.type
_entity_poly.pdbx_seq_one_letter_code
_entity_poly.pdbx_strand_id
1 'polypeptide(L)'
;MRVLIKGQRTIGVITKLDLMDEGTDAREILENKLLPLRRGYIGVVNRSQKDIDGKKDITAAIAAERKFFCPTQKTLNQQLTNHIRDTLPGLRAKLQSQLLSIEKEVEEYKHFRPDDPSRKTKALLQMVQQFSVDFEKRIEGSGDQIDTYELSGGARINRIFHERFPFELVKMEFDEKELRKEISYAIKNIHGIRTGLFTPDLAFEAIVKKQIQKLKGPTLKCIDMVVSELTSTIRKCSEKLAQYPMLREEMERIVTQYIRDREGRTKDQVLLLIDIELSYMNTNHEDFIGFANAQQRSNQVKKKAPGTQVIRKGWLTINNIGIMKGGAKEYWFVLTAESLSWYKDDEEKEKKYMLPVDNLKLRDVEKGFMSSKHIFALFNTEQRNVYKDYRQLELACESQEDVDGWKASFLRAGVYPERKDKVRVTCLFFSFVPGLCCECAVKQLSADVPSFSPPVTHGPTGAP
;
A
#
# COMPACT_ATOMS: atom_id res chain seq x y z
N MET A 1 8.83 16.30 -38.42
CA MET A 1 10.24 16.48 -38.00
C MET A 1 11.14 16.42 -39.25
N ARG A 2 11.71 17.53 -39.71
CA ARG A 2 12.74 17.49 -40.79
C ARG A 2 14.02 16.91 -40.20
N VAL A 3 14.39 15.69 -40.62
CA VAL A 3 15.40 14.85 -39.95
C VAL A 3 16.85 15.36 -40.09
N LEU A 4 17.12 16.41 -40.89
CA LEU A 4 18.49 16.87 -41.18
C LEU A 4 18.58 18.39 -41.42
N ILE A 5 18.63 19.18 -40.35
CA ILE A 5 18.74 20.65 -40.42
C ILE A 5 20.11 21.11 -40.94
N LYS A 6 21.17 20.29 -40.81
CA LYS A 6 22.55 20.66 -41.19
C LYS A 6 23.07 20.06 -42.51
N GLY A 7 22.28 19.28 -43.25
CA GLY A 7 22.68 18.72 -44.57
C GLY A 7 23.94 17.83 -44.58
N GLN A 8 24.44 17.38 -43.42
CA GLN A 8 25.77 16.76 -43.29
C GLN A 8 25.89 15.36 -43.92
N ARG A 9 24.75 14.66 -44.09
CA ARG A 9 24.66 13.32 -44.70
C ARG A 9 23.76 13.31 -45.95
N THR A 10 23.42 14.47 -46.47
CA THR A 10 22.51 14.62 -47.62
C THR A 10 23.31 14.89 -48.88
N ILE A 11 23.11 14.09 -49.92
CA ILE A 11 23.63 14.32 -51.27
C ILE A 11 22.46 14.82 -52.11
N GLY A 12 22.61 15.99 -52.73
CA GLY A 12 21.60 16.50 -53.66
C GLY A 12 21.73 15.77 -54.99
N VAL A 13 20.63 15.25 -55.53
CA VAL A 13 20.61 14.65 -56.87
C VAL A 13 19.58 15.40 -57.70
N ILE A 14 20.01 15.96 -58.83
CA ILE A 14 19.17 16.71 -59.75
C ILE A 14 19.04 15.89 -61.03
N THR A 15 17.82 15.46 -61.33
CA THR A 15 17.52 14.68 -62.53
C THR A 15 16.79 15.52 -63.57
N LYS A 16 16.69 15.04 -64.81
CA LYS A 16 15.90 15.66 -65.90
C LYS A 16 16.43 17.02 -66.35
N LEU A 17 17.75 17.18 -66.29
CA LEU A 17 18.43 18.41 -66.73
C LEU A 17 18.32 18.64 -68.24
N ASP A 18 17.96 17.60 -68.99
CA ASP A 18 17.65 17.59 -70.42
C ASP A 18 16.25 18.14 -70.76
N LEU A 19 15.37 18.28 -69.77
CA LEU A 19 13.99 18.78 -69.92
C LEU A 19 13.80 20.20 -69.38
N MET A 20 14.89 20.93 -69.17
CA MET A 20 14.83 22.33 -68.74
C MET A 20 14.39 23.24 -69.89
N ASP A 21 13.63 24.28 -69.59
CA ASP A 21 13.17 25.25 -70.58
C ASP A 21 14.36 25.97 -71.23
N GLU A 22 14.28 26.21 -72.52
CA GLU A 22 15.35 26.84 -73.30
C GLU A 22 15.68 28.23 -72.76
N GLY A 23 16.94 28.46 -72.39
CA GLY A 23 17.40 29.67 -71.72
C GLY A 23 17.47 29.59 -70.18
N THR A 24 17.08 28.46 -69.57
CA THR A 24 17.27 28.20 -68.13
C THR A 24 18.35 27.16 -67.87
N ASP A 25 19.08 27.29 -66.75
CA ASP A 25 20.04 26.29 -66.31
C ASP A 25 19.95 26.05 -64.79
N ALA A 26 20.39 24.87 -64.35
CA ALA A 26 20.47 24.51 -62.94
C ALA A 26 21.88 24.75 -62.37
N ARG A 27 22.68 25.61 -63.00
CA ARG A 27 24.11 25.77 -62.70
C ARG A 27 24.33 26.27 -61.29
N GLU A 28 23.54 27.23 -60.81
CA GLU A 28 23.67 27.75 -59.43
C GLU A 28 23.36 26.69 -58.36
N ILE A 29 22.53 25.69 -58.67
CA ILE A 29 22.22 24.58 -57.77
C ILE A 29 23.34 23.55 -57.82
N LEU A 30 23.82 23.19 -59.03
CA LEU A 30 24.92 22.24 -59.22
C LEU A 30 26.27 22.76 -58.68
N GLU A 31 26.51 24.07 -58.78
CA GLU A 31 27.65 24.77 -58.16
C GLU A 31 27.46 24.99 -56.65
N ASN A 32 26.37 24.48 -56.07
CA ASN A 32 26.09 24.48 -54.64
C ASN A 32 25.93 25.89 -54.03
N LYS A 33 25.49 26.88 -54.84
CA LYS A 33 25.36 28.30 -54.44
C LYS A 33 23.97 28.64 -53.91
N LEU A 34 22.91 28.04 -54.46
CA LEU A 34 21.53 28.38 -54.10
C LEU A 34 21.11 27.81 -52.72
N LEU A 35 21.28 26.49 -52.52
CA LEU A 35 21.04 25.82 -51.24
C LEU A 35 22.25 24.95 -50.89
N PRO A 36 23.24 25.46 -50.14
CA PRO A 36 24.51 24.76 -49.97
C PRO A 36 24.35 23.46 -49.16
N LEU A 37 24.65 22.32 -49.79
CA LEU A 37 24.79 21.01 -49.15
C LEU A 37 26.26 20.70 -48.90
N ARG A 38 26.57 20.11 -47.75
CA ARG A 38 27.96 19.72 -47.39
C ARG A 38 28.57 18.70 -48.34
N ARG A 39 27.73 17.90 -49.00
CA ARG A 39 28.13 16.86 -49.97
C ARG A 39 27.87 17.26 -51.43
N GLY A 40 27.42 18.50 -51.67
CA GLY A 40 27.14 19.04 -53.00
C GLY A 40 25.94 18.40 -53.70
N TYR A 41 25.81 18.74 -54.98
CA TYR A 41 24.78 18.23 -55.89
C TYR A 41 25.41 17.43 -57.03
N ILE A 42 24.70 16.43 -57.51
CA ILE A 42 25.07 15.61 -58.67
C ILE A 42 23.93 15.70 -59.69
N GLY A 43 24.26 16.15 -60.90
CA GLY A 43 23.35 16.14 -62.04
C GLY A 43 23.33 14.77 -62.72
N VAL A 44 22.14 14.28 -63.07
CA VAL A 44 21.93 13.00 -63.75
C VAL A 44 20.92 13.18 -64.88
N VAL A 45 21.23 12.65 -66.06
CA VAL A 45 20.29 12.60 -67.19
C VAL A 45 19.93 11.15 -67.45
N ASN A 46 18.64 10.86 -67.29
CA ASN A 46 18.10 9.51 -67.42
C ASN A 46 17.55 9.28 -68.83
N ARG A 47 17.19 8.02 -69.12
CA ARG A 47 16.42 7.69 -70.32
C ARG A 47 15.06 8.38 -70.28
N SER A 48 14.69 9.05 -71.38
CA SER A 48 13.35 9.61 -71.56
C SER A 48 12.30 8.49 -71.70
N GLN A 49 11.01 8.82 -71.60
CA GLN A 49 9.95 7.82 -71.77
C GLN A 49 10.04 7.13 -73.15
N LYS A 50 10.34 7.89 -74.20
CA LYS A 50 10.57 7.36 -75.55
C LYS A 50 11.78 6.42 -75.63
N ASP A 51 12.87 6.75 -74.93
CA ASP A 51 14.05 5.88 -74.85
C ASP A 51 13.78 4.57 -74.11
N ILE A 52 12.88 4.59 -73.12
CA ILE A 52 12.45 3.39 -72.39
C ILE A 52 11.59 2.51 -73.28
N ASP A 53 10.60 3.09 -73.97
CA ASP A 53 9.70 2.38 -74.88
C ASP A 53 10.49 1.78 -76.06
N GLY A 54 11.53 2.48 -76.52
CA GLY A 54 12.49 2.02 -77.53
C GLY A 54 13.60 1.09 -77.01
N LYS A 55 13.59 0.70 -75.73
CA LYS A 55 14.58 -0.17 -75.08
C LYS A 55 16.04 0.25 -75.29
N LYS A 56 16.32 1.55 -75.22
CA LYS A 56 17.68 2.10 -75.38
C LYS A 56 18.66 1.45 -74.40
N ASP A 57 19.77 0.99 -74.95
CA ASP A 57 20.83 0.31 -74.21
C ASP A 57 21.49 1.24 -73.17
N ILE A 58 21.91 0.64 -72.05
CA ILE A 58 22.51 1.37 -70.93
C ILE A 58 23.85 2.01 -71.31
N THR A 59 24.63 1.38 -72.20
CA THR A 59 25.91 1.90 -72.68
C THR A 59 25.70 3.15 -73.53
N ALA A 60 24.66 3.13 -74.37
CA ALA A 60 24.25 4.28 -75.18
C ALA A 60 23.70 5.42 -74.31
N ALA A 61 22.97 5.11 -73.23
CA ALA A 61 22.51 6.11 -72.27
C ALA A 61 23.67 6.76 -71.50
N ILE A 62 24.64 5.98 -71.03
CA ILE A 62 25.86 6.49 -70.36
C ILE A 62 26.70 7.34 -71.32
N ALA A 63 26.82 6.94 -72.59
CA ALA A 63 27.53 7.72 -73.60
C ALA A 63 26.83 9.07 -73.89
N ALA A 64 25.50 9.07 -73.98
CA ALA A 64 24.72 10.29 -74.14
C ALA A 64 24.82 11.20 -72.91
N GLU A 65 24.75 10.64 -71.71
CA GLU A 65 24.93 11.37 -70.45
C GLU A 65 26.34 11.97 -70.34
N ARG A 66 27.40 11.22 -70.71
CA ARG A 66 28.78 11.73 -70.76
C ARG A 66 29.02 12.79 -71.83
N LYS A 67 28.25 12.75 -72.93
CA LYS A 67 28.28 13.80 -73.95
C LYS A 67 27.56 15.06 -73.47
N PHE A 68 26.53 14.88 -72.63
CA PHE A 68 25.78 15.97 -71.99
C PHE A 68 26.55 16.59 -70.80
N PHE A 69 27.24 15.77 -70.00
CA PHE A 69 28.06 16.17 -68.85
C PHE A 69 29.51 15.70 -69.01
N CYS A 70 30.47 16.63 -68.96
CA CYS A 70 31.88 16.30 -68.74
C CYS A 70 32.06 15.64 -67.34
N PRO A 71 33.04 14.73 -67.11
CA PRO A 71 32.88 13.52 -66.29
C PRO A 71 32.77 13.74 -64.77
N THR A 72 31.67 13.29 -64.14
CA THR A 72 31.38 13.46 -62.69
C THR A 72 31.14 12.17 -61.89
N GLN A 73 31.45 10.97 -62.43
CA GLN A 73 31.15 9.69 -61.74
C GLN A 73 32.10 9.33 -60.56
N LYS A 74 33.25 10.01 -60.39
CA LYS A 74 34.24 9.65 -59.34
C LYS A 74 33.85 10.13 -57.93
N THR A 75 32.94 11.08 -57.81
CA THR A 75 32.67 11.80 -56.55
C THR A 75 31.86 10.97 -55.54
N LEU A 76 30.93 10.13 -56.00
CA LEU A 76 30.04 9.37 -55.11
C LEU A 76 30.77 8.21 -54.40
N ASN A 77 31.62 7.47 -55.12
CA ASN A 77 32.43 6.40 -54.54
C ASN A 77 33.40 6.93 -53.47
N GLN A 78 33.98 8.11 -53.69
CA GLN A 78 34.85 8.75 -52.70
C GLN A 78 34.08 9.18 -51.45
N GLN A 79 32.87 9.75 -51.61
CA GLN A 79 32.04 10.15 -50.47
C GLN A 79 31.55 8.97 -49.64
N LEU A 80 31.21 7.84 -50.29
CA LEU A 80 30.84 6.61 -49.61
C LEU A 80 32.04 6.03 -48.84
N THR A 81 33.20 5.96 -49.47
CA THR A 81 34.43 5.45 -48.85
C THR A 81 34.83 6.28 -47.63
N ASN A 82 34.75 7.61 -47.73
CA ASN A 82 35.04 8.51 -46.60
C ASN A 82 34.00 8.36 -45.49
N HIS A 83 32.71 8.26 -45.83
CA HIS A 83 31.66 8.07 -44.83
C HIS A 83 31.79 6.74 -44.07
N ILE A 84 32.14 5.66 -44.78
CA ILE A 84 32.44 4.37 -44.16
C ILE A 84 33.60 4.53 -43.18
N ARG A 85 34.70 5.17 -43.61
CA ARG A 85 35.88 5.39 -42.75
C ARG A 85 35.55 6.22 -41.50
N ASP A 86 34.74 7.27 -41.63
CA ASP A 86 34.39 8.17 -40.52
C ASP A 86 33.40 7.52 -39.53
N THR A 87 32.53 6.63 -40.01
CA THR A 87 31.51 5.98 -39.18
C THR A 87 31.97 4.67 -38.55
N LEU A 88 32.95 4.00 -39.14
CA LEU A 88 33.46 2.70 -38.68
C LEU A 88 33.94 2.73 -37.21
N PRO A 89 34.70 3.74 -36.74
CA PRO A 89 35.17 3.78 -35.36
C PRO A 89 34.01 3.88 -34.36
N GLY A 90 33.00 4.72 -34.66
CA GLY A 90 31.81 4.87 -33.83
C GLY A 90 30.93 3.62 -33.82
N LEU A 91 30.77 2.97 -34.97
CA LEU A 91 30.06 1.69 -35.07
C LEU A 91 30.78 0.60 -34.28
N ARG A 92 32.11 0.49 -34.41
CA ARG A 92 32.92 -0.46 -33.63
C ARG A 92 32.77 -0.22 -32.13
N ALA A 93 32.87 1.02 -31.66
CA ALA A 93 32.71 1.34 -30.24
C ALA A 93 31.31 0.97 -29.73
N LYS A 94 30.27 1.25 -30.51
CA LYS A 94 28.89 0.86 -30.19
C LYS A 94 28.73 -0.66 -30.11
N LEU A 95 29.23 -1.38 -31.11
CA LEU A 95 29.19 -2.85 -31.13
C LEU A 95 29.96 -3.45 -29.96
N GLN A 96 31.10 -2.89 -29.60
CA GLN A 96 31.92 -3.35 -28.48
C GLN A 96 31.22 -3.12 -27.14
N SER A 97 30.57 -1.97 -26.96
CA SER A 97 29.73 -1.69 -25.78
C SER A 97 28.54 -2.64 -25.68
N GLN A 98 27.84 -2.89 -26.80
CA GLN A 98 26.74 -3.86 -26.85
C GLN A 98 27.22 -5.29 -26.57
N LEU A 99 28.36 -5.68 -27.12
CA LEU A 99 28.99 -6.98 -26.88
C LEU A 99 29.29 -7.18 -25.39
N LEU A 100 29.94 -6.21 -24.74
CA LEU A 100 30.23 -6.26 -23.30
C LEU A 100 28.98 -6.42 -22.43
N SER A 101 27.90 -5.71 -22.79
CA SER A 101 26.61 -5.85 -22.08
C SER A 101 26.03 -7.25 -22.23
N ILE A 102 26.04 -7.79 -23.45
CA ILE A 102 25.50 -9.12 -23.75
C ILE A 102 26.40 -10.21 -23.16
N GLU A 103 27.72 -10.06 -23.18
CA GLU A 103 28.67 -11.02 -22.60
C GLU A 103 28.42 -11.21 -21.11
N LYS A 104 28.06 -10.13 -20.38
CA LYS A 104 27.70 -10.23 -18.96
C LYS A 104 26.48 -11.13 -18.74
N GLU A 105 25.45 -10.99 -19.57
CA GLU A 105 24.26 -11.86 -19.52
C GLU A 105 24.60 -13.28 -19.98
N VAL A 106 25.33 -13.43 -21.08
CA VAL A 106 25.71 -14.73 -21.68
C VAL A 106 26.63 -15.54 -20.78
N GLU A 107 27.48 -14.92 -19.96
CA GLU A 107 28.31 -15.63 -18.99
C GLU A 107 27.46 -16.49 -18.04
N GLU A 108 26.27 -16.01 -17.66
CA GLU A 108 25.30 -16.77 -16.88
C GLU A 108 24.80 -18.00 -17.64
N TYR A 109 24.73 -17.95 -18.97
CA TYR A 109 24.25 -19.03 -19.84
C TYR A 109 25.36 -19.90 -20.46
N LYS A 110 26.65 -19.55 -20.38
CA LYS A 110 27.75 -20.29 -21.05
C LYS A 110 27.84 -21.77 -20.69
N HIS A 111 27.49 -22.12 -19.45
CA HIS A 111 27.51 -23.50 -18.95
C HIS A 111 26.13 -24.18 -19.05
N PHE A 112 25.26 -23.70 -19.94
CA PHE A 112 23.90 -24.23 -20.10
C PHE A 112 23.92 -25.57 -20.84
N ARG A 113 23.48 -26.62 -20.15
CA ARG A 113 22.94 -27.83 -20.76
C ARG A 113 21.45 -27.89 -20.40
N PRO A 114 20.53 -28.06 -21.38
CA PRO A 114 19.09 -28.05 -21.13
C PRO A 114 18.63 -29.05 -20.05
N ASP A 115 19.39 -30.13 -19.86
CA ASP A 115 19.10 -31.22 -18.93
C ASP A 115 20.08 -31.38 -17.78
N ASP A 116 20.86 -30.35 -17.43
CA ASP A 116 21.70 -30.42 -16.22
C ASP A 116 20.84 -30.36 -14.94
N PRO A 117 20.73 -31.46 -14.16
CA PRO A 117 19.92 -31.49 -12.95
C PRO A 117 20.45 -30.54 -11.88
N SER A 118 21.78 -30.33 -11.82
CA SER A 118 22.42 -29.51 -10.79
C SER A 118 21.99 -28.04 -10.88
N ARG A 119 21.78 -27.54 -12.11
CA ARG A 119 21.33 -26.17 -12.37
C ARG A 119 19.85 -26.00 -12.10
N LYS A 120 19.01 -26.99 -12.43
CA LYS A 120 17.58 -27.01 -12.09
C LYS A 120 17.38 -26.94 -10.57
N THR A 121 18.15 -27.74 -9.82
CA THR A 121 18.14 -27.72 -8.35
C THR A 121 18.64 -26.39 -7.79
N LYS A 122 19.74 -25.84 -8.32
CA LYS A 122 20.26 -24.53 -7.89
C LYS A 122 19.26 -23.40 -8.14
N ALA A 123 18.63 -23.37 -9.32
CA ALA A 123 17.63 -22.36 -9.66
C ALA A 123 16.42 -22.46 -8.73
N LEU A 124 15.89 -23.67 -8.50
CA LEU A 124 14.81 -23.89 -7.54
C LEU A 124 15.18 -23.36 -6.15
N LEU A 125 16.36 -23.72 -5.65
CA LEU A 125 16.84 -23.31 -4.32
C LEU A 125 16.97 -21.78 -4.21
N GLN A 126 17.54 -21.12 -5.21
CA GLN A 126 17.64 -19.66 -5.25
C GLN A 126 16.27 -18.98 -5.27
N MET A 127 15.33 -19.50 -6.05
CA MET A 127 13.96 -18.95 -6.14
C MET A 127 13.20 -19.10 -4.83
N VAL A 128 13.31 -20.26 -4.16
CA VAL A 128 12.70 -20.50 -2.85
C VAL A 128 13.32 -19.60 -1.79
N GLN A 129 14.65 -19.50 -1.73
CA GLN A 129 15.35 -18.63 -0.78
C GLN A 129 14.97 -17.15 -0.98
N GLN A 130 14.91 -16.69 -2.23
CA GLN A 130 14.50 -15.33 -2.54
C GLN A 130 13.06 -15.07 -2.10
N PHE A 131 12.14 -16.01 -2.35
CA PHE A 131 10.76 -15.90 -1.88
C PHE A 131 10.69 -15.80 -0.35
N SER A 132 11.44 -16.64 0.38
CA SER A 132 11.48 -16.62 1.85
C SER A 132 11.97 -15.26 2.38
N VAL A 133 13.08 -14.75 1.85
CA VAL A 133 13.63 -13.44 2.24
C VAL A 133 12.66 -12.31 1.92
N ASP A 134 12.02 -12.35 0.75
CA ASP A 134 11.04 -11.32 0.35
C ASP A 134 9.80 -11.34 1.26
N PHE A 135 9.34 -12.54 1.64
CA PHE A 135 8.21 -12.69 2.57
C PHE A 135 8.57 -12.15 3.96
N GLU A 136 9.72 -12.53 4.51
CA GLU A 136 10.22 -12.03 5.80
C GLU A 136 10.33 -10.50 5.80
N LYS A 137 10.98 -9.92 4.78
CA LYS A 137 11.10 -8.46 4.62
C LYS A 137 9.76 -7.74 4.61
N ARG A 138 8.74 -8.30 3.96
CA ARG A 138 7.39 -7.70 3.93
C ARG A 138 6.63 -7.83 5.25
N ILE A 139 6.87 -8.88 6.02
CA ILE A 139 6.23 -9.07 7.33
C ILE A 139 6.93 -8.25 8.42
N GLU A 140 8.25 -8.12 8.37
CA GLU A 140 9.01 -7.36 9.37
C GLU A 140 9.12 -5.86 9.03
N GLY A 141 8.86 -5.48 7.78
CA GLY A 141 9.00 -4.10 7.31
C GLY A 141 10.44 -3.70 6.98
N SER A 142 11.34 -4.66 6.75
CA SER A 142 12.75 -4.47 6.39
C SER A 142 13.02 -4.49 4.87
N GLY A 143 11.99 -4.18 4.06
CA GLY A 143 12.07 -4.18 2.60
C GLY A 143 12.93 -3.06 2.02
N ASP A 144 13.69 -3.37 0.96
CA ASP A 144 14.55 -2.40 0.26
C ASP A 144 13.74 -1.35 -0.53
N GLN A 145 12.47 -1.65 -0.83
CA GLN A 145 11.50 -0.77 -1.47
C GLN A 145 10.30 -0.59 -0.54
N ILE A 146 10.10 0.63 -0.04
CA ILE A 146 9.01 0.99 0.87
C ILE A 146 7.87 1.57 0.04
N ASP A 147 6.70 0.94 0.09
CA ASP A 147 5.47 1.48 -0.49
C ASP A 147 5.00 2.66 0.38
N THR A 148 4.88 3.84 -0.23
CA THR A 148 4.48 5.08 0.45
C THR A 148 3.00 5.41 0.30
N TYR A 149 2.24 4.61 -0.45
CA TYR A 149 0.84 4.90 -0.75
C TYR A 149 -0.13 4.06 0.08
N GLU A 150 0.18 2.78 0.30
CA GLU A 150 -0.68 1.86 1.07
C GLU A 150 0.04 1.10 2.18
N LEU A 151 -0.65 0.87 3.30
CA LEU A 151 -0.19 -0.07 4.33
C LEU A 151 -0.30 -1.51 3.80
N SER A 152 0.78 -2.27 3.92
CA SER A 152 0.82 -3.66 3.48
C SER A 152 1.62 -4.56 4.41
N GLY A 153 1.39 -5.87 4.33
CA GLY A 153 2.14 -6.89 5.06
C GLY A 153 2.12 -6.67 6.56
N GLY A 154 3.30 -6.58 7.16
CA GLY A 154 3.48 -6.40 8.60
C GLY A 154 2.77 -5.19 9.19
N ALA A 155 2.86 -4.03 8.52
CA ALA A 155 2.26 -2.79 9.01
C ALA A 155 0.73 -2.88 9.06
N ARG A 156 0.12 -3.56 8.09
CA ARG A 156 -1.32 -3.79 8.05
C ARG A 156 -1.77 -4.80 9.10
N ILE A 157 -0.99 -5.86 9.34
CA ILE A 157 -1.20 -6.80 10.45
C ILE A 157 -1.14 -6.08 11.80
N ASN A 158 -0.14 -5.21 11.99
CA ASN A 158 -0.01 -4.41 13.21
C ASN A 158 -1.26 -3.55 13.46
N ARG A 159 -1.76 -2.88 12.41
CA ARG A 159 -3.00 -2.10 12.49
C ARG A 159 -4.23 -2.97 12.80
N ILE A 160 -4.32 -4.18 12.25
CA ILE A 160 -5.40 -5.11 12.58
C ILE A 160 -5.42 -5.39 14.09
N PHE A 161 -4.27 -5.69 14.68
CA PHE A 161 -4.17 -6.00 16.10
C PHE A 161 -4.38 -4.79 17.02
N HIS A 162 -3.84 -3.62 16.67
CA HIS A 162 -3.79 -2.48 17.60
C HIS A 162 -4.84 -1.40 17.37
N GLU A 163 -5.46 -1.36 16.19
CA GLU A 163 -6.53 -0.40 15.89
C GLU A 163 -7.86 -1.11 15.65
N ARG A 164 -7.86 -2.08 14.73
CA ARG A 164 -9.12 -2.67 14.27
C ARG A 164 -9.75 -3.61 15.28
N PHE A 165 -8.97 -4.52 15.87
CA PHE A 165 -9.48 -5.48 16.83
C PHE A 165 -10.02 -4.82 18.10
N PRO A 166 -9.31 -3.86 18.74
CA PRO A 166 -9.87 -3.09 19.86
C PRO A 166 -11.16 -2.35 19.49
N PHE A 167 -11.23 -1.79 18.28
CA PHE A 167 -12.45 -1.15 17.80
C PHE A 167 -13.62 -2.14 17.70
N GLU A 168 -13.42 -3.34 17.15
CA GLU A 168 -14.47 -4.36 17.06
C GLU A 168 -14.92 -4.84 18.45
N LEU A 169 -14.00 -4.91 19.43
CA LEU A 169 -14.34 -5.22 20.83
C LEU A 169 -15.21 -4.13 21.47
N VAL A 170 -14.85 -2.86 21.29
CA VAL A 170 -15.61 -1.72 21.84
C VAL A 170 -16.95 -1.54 21.13
N LYS A 171 -17.01 -1.84 19.83
CA LYS A 171 -18.23 -1.80 19.02
C LYS A 171 -19.26 -2.84 19.48
N MET A 172 -18.86 -3.87 20.23
CA MET A 172 -19.80 -4.75 20.91
C MET A 172 -20.53 -3.97 22.02
N GLU A 173 -21.52 -3.18 21.62
CA GLU A 173 -22.36 -2.44 22.55
C GLU A 173 -23.25 -3.42 23.33
N PHE A 174 -23.44 -3.10 24.61
CA PHE A 174 -24.45 -3.74 25.45
C PHE A 174 -25.66 -2.81 25.52
N ASP A 175 -26.86 -3.31 25.22
CA ASP A 175 -28.06 -2.61 25.63
C ASP A 175 -28.16 -2.68 27.15
N GLU A 176 -27.83 -1.58 27.84
CA GLU A 176 -27.90 -1.49 29.30
C GLU A 176 -29.30 -1.83 29.84
N LYS A 177 -30.37 -1.54 29.09
CA LYS A 177 -31.73 -1.87 29.53
C LYS A 177 -31.97 -3.37 29.46
N GLU A 178 -31.52 -4.00 28.37
CA GLU A 178 -31.57 -5.45 28.23
C GLU A 178 -30.72 -6.13 29.30
N LEU A 179 -29.48 -5.67 29.52
CA LEU A 179 -28.58 -6.20 30.53
C LEU A 179 -29.16 -6.07 31.95
N ARG A 180 -29.75 -4.91 32.29
CA ARG A 180 -30.44 -4.73 33.59
C ARG A 180 -31.63 -5.67 33.74
N LYS A 181 -32.40 -5.88 32.67
CA LYS A 181 -33.52 -6.82 32.64
C LYS A 181 -33.02 -8.25 32.84
N GLU A 182 -31.94 -8.64 32.17
CA GLU A 182 -31.29 -9.94 32.32
C GLU A 182 -30.77 -10.16 33.75
N ILE A 183 -30.08 -9.18 34.32
CA ILE A 183 -29.64 -9.23 35.73
C ILE A 183 -30.83 -9.42 36.66
N SER A 184 -31.93 -8.68 36.45
CA SER A 184 -33.14 -8.80 37.27
C SER A 184 -33.74 -10.19 37.17
N TYR A 185 -33.84 -10.77 35.96
CA TYR A 185 -34.31 -12.14 35.79
C TYR A 185 -33.36 -13.17 36.41
N ALA A 186 -32.05 -13.02 36.21
CA ALA A 186 -31.06 -13.94 36.79
C ALA A 186 -31.17 -13.97 38.32
N ILE A 187 -31.22 -12.80 38.97
CA ILE A 187 -31.38 -12.70 40.43
C ILE A 187 -32.70 -13.33 40.89
N LYS A 188 -33.83 -13.01 40.23
CA LYS A 188 -35.14 -13.57 40.60
C LYS A 188 -35.19 -15.09 40.43
N ASN A 189 -34.65 -15.60 39.33
CA ASN A 189 -34.65 -17.04 39.04
C ASN A 189 -33.76 -17.83 40.00
N ILE A 190 -32.61 -17.29 40.40
CA ILE A 190 -31.72 -17.95 41.37
C ILE A 190 -32.34 -18.00 42.76
N HIS A 191 -33.03 -16.94 43.17
CA HIS A 191 -33.76 -16.93 44.44
C HIS A 191 -34.99 -17.86 44.43
N GLY A 192 -35.65 -17.97 43.28
CA GLY A 192 -36.83 -18.81 43.10
C GLY A 192 -37.93 -18.45 44.10
N ILE A 193 -38.37 -19.45 44.88
CA ILE A 193 -39.41 -19.28 45.91
C ILE A 193 -38.90 -18.62 47.21
N ARG A 194 -37.58 -18.43 47.36
CA ARG A 194 -36.99 -17.89 48.59
C ARG A 194 -36.88 -16.37 48.48
N THR A 195 -37.17 -15.65 49.56
CA THR A 195 -36.86 -14.23 49.66
C THR A 195 -35.37 -14.04 49.91
N GLY A 196 -34.66 -13.54 48.89
CA GLY A 196 -33.24 -13.26 48.95
C GLY A 196 -32.87 -12.03 49.77
N LEU A 197 -31.98 -12.19 50.75
CA LEU A 197 -31.39 -11.07 51.49
C LEU A 197 -30.12 -10.51 50.82
N PHE A 198 -29.48 -11.28 49.94
CA PHE A 198 -28.21 -10.92 49.26
C PHE A 198 -28.28 -11.24 47.76
N THR A 199 -27.51 -10.51 46.95
CA THR A 199 -27.36 -10.84 45.52
C THR A 199 -26.53 -12.12 45.38
N PRO A 200 -27.00 -13.17 44.68
CA PRO A 200 -26.27 -14.42 44.56
C PRO A 200 -25.06 -14.25 43.64
N ASP A 201 -23.90 -14.80 44.01
CA ASP A 201 -22.69 -14.81 43.18
C ASP A 201 -22.92 -15.49 41.82
N LEU A 202 -23.81 -16.49 41.78
CA LEU A 202 -24.25 -17.19 40.58
C LEU A 202 -24.91 -16.23 39.55
N ALA A 203 -25.56 -15.15 39.99
CA ALA A 203 -26.18 -14.17 39.10
C ALA A 203 -25.10 -13.33 38.41
N PHE A 204 -24.09 -12.92 39.17
CA PHE A 204 -22.92 -12.22 38.63
C PHE A 204 -22.19 -13.11 37.62
N GLU A 205 -21.87 -14.34 38.01
CA GLU A 205 -21.16 -15.29 37.16
C GLU A 205 -21.91 -15.57 35.85
N ALA A 206 -23.22 -15.84 35.91
CA ALA A 206 -24.04 -16.11 34.74
C ALA A 206 -24.04 -14.93 33.74
N ILE A 207 -24.17 -13.70 34.25
CA ILE A 207 -24.22 -12.49 33.43
C ILE A 207 -22.85 -12.22 32.80
N VAL A 208 -21.76 -12.35 33.57
CA VAL A 208 -20.41 -12.09 33.05
C VAL A 208 -20.00 -13.13 32.02
N LYS A 209 -20.25 -14.42 32.27
CA LYS A 209 -19.99 -15.49 31.27
C LYS A 209 -20.71 -15.22 29.96
N LYS A 210 -21.96 -14.75 30.01
CA LYS A 210 -22.71 -14.37 28.82
C LYS A 210 -22.06 -13.22 28.04
N GLN A 211 -21.42 -12.26 28.72
CA GLN A 211 -20.70 -11.20 28.03
C GLN A 211 -19.35 -11.67 27.47
N ILE A 212 -18.59 -12.48 28.22
CA ILE A 212 -17.30 -13.04 27.75
C ILE A 212 -17.52 -13.88 26.49
N GLN A 213 -18.61 -14.66 26.40
CA GLN A 213 -18.93 -15.44 25.20
C GLN A 213 -19.06 -14.60 23.92
N LYS A 214 -19.48 -13.33 24.02
CA LYS A 214 -19.61 -12.45 22.85
C LYS A 214 -18.25 -12.12 22.22
N LEU A 215 -17.14 -12.24 22.96
CA LEU A 215 -15.78 -12.02 22.46
C LEU A 215 -15.37 -13.00 21.36
N LYS A 216 -16.02 -14.17 21.25
CA LYS A 216 -15.70 -15.18 20.21
C LYS A 216 -15.80 -14.59 18.80
N GLY A 217 -16.87 -13.86 18.50
CA GLY A 217 -17.12 -13.25 17.19
C GLY A 217 -16.01 -12.30 16.69
N PRO A 218 -15.72 -11.19 17.38
CA PRO A 218 -14.68 -10.25 16.94
C PRO A 218 -13.28 -10.88 16.93
N THR A 219 -13.03 -11.88 17.77
CA THR A 219 -11.73 -12.56 17.84
C THR A 219 -11.49 -13.46 16.62
N LEU A 220 -12.50 -14.25 16.22
CA LEU A 220 -12.43 -15.03 14.98
C LEU A 220 -12.26 -14.11 13.75
N LYS A 221 -12.99 -12.99 13.72
CA LYS A 221 -12.87 -11.98 12.66
C LYS A 221 -11.46 -11.39 12.59
N CYS A 222 -10.80 -11.16 13.73
CA CYS A 222 -9.41 -10.71 13.79
C CYS A 222 -8.47 -11.70 13.09
N ILE A 223 -8.61 -12.99 13.40
CA ILE A 223 -7.83 -14.06 12.76
C ILE A 223 -8.06 -14.08 11.24
N ASP A 224 -9.31 -13.99 10.79
CA ASP A 224 -9.65 -13.98 9.36
C ASP A 224 -9.00 -12.80 8.62
N MET A 225 -9.00 -11.61 9.23
CA MET A 225 -8.36 -10.42 8.65
C MET A 225 -6.83 -10.60 8.51
N VAL A 226 -6.18 -11.21 9.50
CA VAL A 226 -4.73 -11.50 9.45
C VAL A 226 -4.41 -12.54 8.38
N VAL A 227 -5.20 -13.63 8.30
CA VAL A 227 -5.03 -14.68 7.27
C VAL A 227 -5.19 -14.11 5.86
N SER A 228 -6.16 -13.20 5.67
CA SER A 228 -6.33 -12.50 4.40
C SER A 228 -5.10 -11.67 4.02
N GLU A 229 -4.49 -10.96 4.98
CA GLU A 229 -3.31 -10.14 4.73
C GLU A 229 -2.06 -11.00 4.44
N LEU A 230 -1.88 -12.10 5.16
CA LEU A 230 -0.80 -13.06 4.89
C LEU A 230 -0.93 -13.67 3.48
N THR A 231 -2.15 -14.05 3.08
CA THR A 231 -2.43 -14.60 1.75
C THR A 231 -2.15 -13.57 0.65
N SER A 232 -2.55 -12.30 0.87
CA SER A 232 -2.23 -11.19 -0.03
C SER A 232 -0.72 -10.99 -0.18
N THR A 233 0.02 -11.05 0.93
CA THR A 233 1.48 -10.90 0.96
C THR A 233 2.17 -12.00 0.16
N ILE A 234 1.73 -13.26 0.27
CA ILE A 234 2.27 -14.38 -0.52
C ILE A 234 2.11 -14.14 -2.01
N ARG A 235 0.93 -13.71 -2.46
CA ARG A 235 0.66 -13.41 -3.88
C ARG A 235 1.57 -12.29 -4.39
N LYS A 236 1.80 -11.25 -3.57
CA LYS A 236 2.74 -10.17 -3.92
C LYS A 236 4.19 -10.65 -3.98
N CYS A 237 4.61 -11.61 -3.14
CA CYS A 237 5.96 -12.18 -3.19
C CYS A 237 6.15 -13.10 -4.41
N SER A 238 5.12 -13.89 -4.75
CA SER A 238 5.17 -14.87 -5.83
C SER A 238 5.17 -14.24 -7.24
N GLU A 239 4.84 -12.96 -7.38
CA GLU A 239 4.95 -12.22 -8.65
C GLU A 239 6.36 -12.26 -9.25
N LYS A 240 7.41 -12.25 -8.41
CA LYS A 240 8.80 -12.39 -8.88
C LYS A 240 9.11 -13.79 -9.45
N LEU A 241 8.28 -14.79 -9.16
CA LEU A 241 8.37 -16.14 -9.72
C LEU A 241 7.63 -16.27 -11.05
N ALA A 242 7.12 -15.19 -11.64
CA ALA A 242 6.38 -15.22 -12.92
C ALA A 242 7.17 -15.86 -14.07
N GLN A 243 8.51 -15.86 -14.01
CA GLN A 243 9.38 -16.54 -14.96
C GLN A 243 9.19 -18.07 -14.96
N TYR A 244 8.73 -18.66 -13.85
CA TYR A 244 8.47 -20.09 -13.68
C TYR A 244 7.01 -20.32 -13.23
N PRO A 245 6.03 -20.33 -14.16
CA PRO A 245 4.61 -20.30 -13.83
C PRO A 245 4.15 -21.52 -13.01
N MET A 246 4.63 -22.72 -13.34
CA MET A 246 4.30 -23.94 -12.59
C MET A 246 4.87 -23.92 -11.17
N LEU A 247 6.10 -23.39 -11.00
CA LEU A 247 6.71 -23.25 -9.68
C LEU A 247 5.96 -22.23 -8.83
N ARG A 248 5.54 -21.11 -9.45
CA ARG A 248 4.73 -20.08 -8.79
C ARG A 248 3.42 -20.66 -8.26
N GLU A 249 2.67 -21.37 -9.11
CA GLU A 249 1.40 -21.98 -8.72
C GLU A 249 1.59 -22.97 -7.57
N GLU A 250 2.59 -23.85 -7.66
CA GLU A 250 2.83 -24.85 -6.63
C GLU A 250 3.32 -24.24 -5.31
N MET A 251 4.16 -23.20 -5.37
CA MET A 251 4.60 -22.44 -4.20
C MET A 251 3.43 -21.73 -3.52
N GLU A 252 2.59 -21.02 -4.30
CA GLU A 252 1.38 -20.37 -3.76
C GLU A 252 0.44 -21.39 -3.12
N ARG A 253 0.24 -22.56 -3.76
CA ARG A 253 -0.61 -23.63 -3.25
C ARG A 253 -0.12 -24.18 -1.93
N ILE A 254 1.16 -24.56 -1.83
CA ILE A 254 1.76 -25.15 -0.62
C ILE A 254 1.67 -24.16 0.56
N VAL A 255 2.10 -22.91 0.35
CA VAL A 255 2.14 -21.93 1.44
C VAL A 255 0.72 -21.51 1.85
N THR A 256 -0.20 -21.34 0.90
CA THR A 256 -1.61 -21.02 1.22
C THR A 256 -2.27 -22.17 1.99
N GLN A 257 -2.04 -23.43 1.60
CA GLN A 257 -2.55 -24.57 2.35
C GLN A 257 -1.99 -24.59 3.78
N TYR A 258 -0.69 -24.35 3.94
CA TYR A 258 -0.08 -24.27 5.26
C TYR A 258 -0.73 -23.19 6.13
N ILE A 259 -0.99 -22.00 5.58
CA ILE A 259 -1.70 -20.93 6.30
C ILE A 259 -3.10 -21.38 6.71
N ARG A 260 -3.86 -22.06 5.83
CA ARG A 260 -5.21 -22.56 6.16
C ARG A 260 -5.18 -23.59 7.28
N ASP A 261 -4.19 -24.48 7.29
CA ASP A 261 -4.04 -25.46 8.36
C ASP A 261 -3.68 -24.77 9.69
N ARG A 262 -2.82 -23.75 9.65
CA ARG A 262 -2.47 -22.93 10.83
C ARG A 262 -3.62 -22.05 11.31
N GLU A 263 -4.45 -21.53 10.41
CA GLU A 263 -5.66 -20.78 10.72
C GLU A 263 -6.59 -21.62 11.62
N GLY A 264 -6.87 -22.87 11.25
CA GLY A 264 -7.73 -23.77 12.03
C GLY A 264 -7.21 -23.95 13.46
N ARG A 265 -5.93 -24.33 13.60
CA ARG A 265 -5.28 -24.50 14.92
C ARG A 265 -5.28 -23.23 15.75
N THR A 266 -5.13 -22.06 15.11
CA THR A 266 -5.11 -20.77 15.80
C THR A 266 -6.51 -20.40 16.30
N LYS A 267 -7.55 -20.64 15.49
CA LYS A 267 -8.95 -20.47 15.90
C LYS A 267 -9.27 -21.34 17.11
N ASP A 268 -8.90 -22.61 17.08
CA ASP A 268 -9.11 -23.54 18.21
C ASP A 268 -8.40 -23.06 19.47
N GLN A 269 -7.13 -22.66 19.36
CA GLN A 269 -6.35 -22.16 20.50
C GLN A 269 -6.95 -20.90 21.12
N VAL A 270 -7.41 -19.96 20.29
CA VAL A 270 -7.96 -18.69 20.79
C VAL A 270 -9.36 -18.89 21.37
N LEU A 271 -10.16 -19.80 20.83
CA LEU A 271 -11.42 -20.20 21.45
C LEU A 271 -11.20 -20.87 22.80
N LEU A 272 -10.16 -21.71 22.93
CA LEU A 272 -9.76 -22.29 24.21
C LEU A 272 -9.39 -21.22 25.24
N LEU A 273 -8.67 -20.16 24.85
CA LEU A 273 -8.37 -19.05 25.76
C LEU A 273 -9.65 -18.39 26.28
N ILE A 274 -10.65 -18.19 25.42
CA ILE A 274 -11.95 -17.64 25.85
C ILE A 274 -12.67 -18.62 26.77
N ASP A 275 -12.59 -19.92 26.51
CA ASP A 275 -13.20 -20.94 27.37
C ASP A 275 -12.50 -21.04 28.74
N ILE A 276 -11.20 -20.75 28.82
CA ILE A 276 -10.47 -20.59 30.10
C ILE A 276 -11.02 -19.40 30.88
N GLU A 277 -11.21 -18.24 30.26
CA GLU A 277 -11.83 -17.07 30.91
C GLU A 277 -13.27 -17.34 31.39
N LEU A 278 -14.00 -18.23 30.70
CA LEU A 278 -15.34 -18.68 31.10
C LEU A 278 -15.31 -19.72 32.25
N SER A 279 -14.17 -20.37 32.49
CA SER A 279 -14.06 -21.45 33.47
C SER A 279 -14.00 -20.93 34.90
N TYR A 280 -13.38 -19.76 35.12
CA TYR A 280 -13.16 -19.21 36.45
C TYR A 280 -13.16 -17.67 36.47
N MET A 281 -13.99 -17.10 37.34
CA MET A 281 -14.05 -15.64 37.56
C MET A 281 -13.22 -15.24 38.78
N ASN A 282 -12.02 -14.69 38.54
CA ASN A 282 -11.14 -14.27 39.63
C ASN A 282 -11.59 -12.95 40.28
N THR A 283 -12.37 -13.03 41.36
CA THR A 283 -12.79 -11.86 42.15
C THR A 283 -11.70 -11.28 43.05
N ASN A 284 -10.52 -11.93 43.12
CA ASN A 284 -9.36 -11.43 43.89
C ASN A 284 -8.41 -10.59 43.02
N HIS A 285 -8.71 -10.39 41.75
CA HIS A 285 -7.90 -9.57 40.85
C HIS A 285 -7.78 -8.14 41.39
N GLU A 286 -6.59 -7.53 41.33
CA GLU A 286 -6.31 -6.22 41.93
C GLU A 286 -7.23 -5.11 41.41
N ASP A 287 -7.62 -5.23 40.14
CA ASP A 287 -8.53 -4.29 39.51
C ASP A 287 -10.02 -4.57 39.78
N PHE A 288 -10.35 -5.66 40.46
CA PHE A 288 -11.71 -5.94 40.90
C PHE A 288 -12.06 -5.08 42.12
N ILE A 289 -12.77 -3.99 41.86
CA ILE A 289 -13.13 -2.99 42.87
C ILE A 289 -14.08 -3.60 43.95
N GLY A 290 -14.76 -4.71 43.65
CA GLY A 290 -15.68 -5.39 44.57
C GLY A 290 -16.86 -4.51 45.00
N PHE A 291 -17.74 -5.06 45.84
CA PHE A 291 -18.95 -4.34 46.30
C PHE A 291 -18.62 -3.15 47.22
N ALA A 292 -17.59 -3.24 48.07
CA ALA A 292 -17.28 -2.24 49.08
C ALA A 292 -16.71 -0.92 48.51
N ASN A 293 -15.84 -0.99 47.48
CA ASN A 293 -15.17 0.20 46.95
C ASN A 293 -15.91 0.83 45.75
N ALA A 294 -16.87 0.12 45.14
CA ALA A 294 -17.67 0.64 44.02
C ALA A 294 -18.55 1.83 44.44
N GLN A 295 -19.10 1.78 45.66
CA GLN A 295 -19.92 2.85 46.24
C GLN A 295 -19.10 4.11 46.54
N GLN A 296 -17.81 3.96 46.87
CA GLN A 296 -16.88 5.07 47.13
C GLN A 296 -16.35 5.71 45.83
N ARG A 297 -16.05 4.92 44.78
CA ARG A 297 -15.56 5.44 43.49
C ARG A 297 -16.61 6.22 42.70
N SER A 298 -17.91 5.87 42.79
CA SER A 298 -19.01 6.66 42.22
C SER A 298 -18.92 8.15 42.58
N ASN A 299 -18.42 8.48 43.77
CA ASN A 299 -18.29 9.85 44.26
C ASN A 299 -16.94 10.52 43.90
N GLN A 300 -15.89 9.76 43.59
CA GLN A 300 -14.55 10.28 43.31
C GLN A 300 -14.23 10.52 41.82
N VAL A 301 -14.96 9.88 40.89
CA VAL A 301 -14.74 10.03 39.42
C VAL A 301 -14.92 11.48 38.93
N LYS A 302 -15.45 12.39 39.75
CA LYS A 302 -15.52 13.83 39.43
C LYS A 302 -14.20 14.60 39.57
N LYS A 303 -13.07 14.00 40.02
CA LYS A 303 -11.93 14.81 40.51
C LYS A 303 -10.48 14.43 40.13
N LYS A 304 -10.17 13.51 39.20
CA LYS A 304 -8.75 13.27 38.82
C LYS A 304 -8.52 13.08 37.33
N ALA A 305 -7.68 13.96 36.75
CA ALA A 305 -7.19 13.96 35.37
C ALA A 305 -5.77 13.35 35.27
N PRO A 306 -5.46 12.52 34.24
CA PRO A 306 -4.12 12.13 33.89
C PRO A 306 -3.59 12.88 32.64
N GLY A 307 -2.51 13.63 32.82
CA GLY A 307 -1.43 13.98 31.87
C GLY A 307 -1.73 14.31 30.40
N THR A 308 -1.27 15.49 29.97
CA THR A 308 -1.29 16.09 28.61
C THR A 308 -0.52 15.31 27.53
N GLN A 309 -0.79 14.02 27.32
CA GLN A 309 -0.24 13.25 26.18
C GLN A 309 -1.06 13.51 24.91
N VAL A 310 -0.37 13.72 23.79
CA VAL A 310 -0.99 13.92 22.47
C VAL A 310 -1.39 12.56 21.88
N ILE A 311 -2.67 12.42 21.54
CA ILE A 311 -3.28 11.20 21.00
C ILE A 311 -3.18 11.17 19.46
N ARG A 312 -3.39 12.32 18.79
CA ARG A 312 -3.29 12.43 17.32
C ARG A 312 -3.03 13.87 16.91
N LYS A 313 -2.30 14.04 15.80
CA LYS A 313 -2.21 15.30 15.06
C LYS A 313 -2.59 15.07 13.60
N GLY A 314 -3.09 16.08 12.91
CA GLY A 314 -3.36 16.01 11.47
C GLY A 314 -4.26 17.11 10.95
N TRP A 315 -4.34 17.21 9.63
CA TRP A 315 -5.22 18.15 8.95
C TRP A 315 -6.69 17.69 9.01
N LEU A 316 -7.59 18.62 9.30
CA LEU A 316 -9.03 18.44 9.19
C LEU A 316 -9.66 19.72 8.65
N THR A 317 -10.72 19.56 7.85
CA THR A 317 -11.51 20.68 7.35
C THR A 317 -12.69 20.95 8.27
N ILE A 318 -12.86 22.18 8.77
CA ILE A 318 -14.10 22.59 9.45
C ILE A 318 -15.13 22.98 8.40
N ASN A 319 -16.23 22.23 8.31
CA ASN A 319 -17.18 22.32 7.21
C ASN A 319 -18.35 23.30 7.45
N ASN A 320 -18.77 23.52 8.71
CA ASN A 320 -19.96 24.32 9.03
C ASN A 320 -19.68 25.79 9.37
N ILE A 321 -18.52 26.34 8.98
CA ILE A 321 -18.25 27.79 9.08
C ILE A 321 -18.98 28.50 7.93
N GLY A 322 -19.93 29.37 8.29
CA GLY A 322 -20.79 30.06 7.33
C GLY A 322 -20.01 30.88 6.30
N ILE A 323 -20.58 31.01 5.10
CA ILE A 323 -19.96 31.67 3.93
C ILE A 323 -19.51 33.11 4.25
N MET A 324 -20.29 33.85 5.06
CA MET A 324 -19.94 35.21 5.53
C MET A 324 -18.74 35.28 6.49
N LYS A 325 -18.32 34.16 7.10
CA LYS A 325 -17.19 34.06 8.03
C LYS A 325 -15.98 33.31 7.42
N GLY A 326 -15.98 33.08 6.10
CA GLY A 326 -14.82 32.58 5.35
C GLY A 326 -14.91 31.16 4.80
N GLY A 327 -16.07 30.50 4.84
CA GLY A 327 -16.29 29.18 4.25
C GLY A 327 -15.56 28.02 4.95
N ALA A 328 -15.64 26.83 4.34
CA ALA A 328 -14.94 25.64 4.83
C ALA A 328 -13.42 25.85 4.75
N LYS A 329 -12.72 25.70 5.88
CA LYS A 329 -11.28 25.93 5.99
C LYS A 329 -10.59 24.77 6.67
N GLU A 330 -9.39 24.49 6.19
CA GLU A 330 -8.53 23.45 6.73
C GLU A 330 -7.63 24.01 7.82
N TYR A 331 -7.45 23.24 8.89
CA TYR A 331 -6.61 23.58 10.03
C TYR A 331 -5.82 22.36 10.48
N TRP A 332 -4.71 22.61 11.17
CA TRP A 332 -3.92 21.56 11.81
C TRP A 332 -4.50 21.27 13.21
N PHE A 333 -5.01 20.06 13.43
CA PHE A 333 -5.62 19.66 14.68
C PHE A 333 -4.64 18.85 15.54
N VAL A 334 -4.70 19.08 16.85
CA VAL A 334 -3.97 18.35 17.88
C VAL A 334 -4.98 17.88 18.92
N LEU A 335 -5.16 16.57 19.01
CA LEU A 335 -6.02 15.92 19.98
C LEU A 335 -5.19 15.35 21.13
N THR A 336 -5.57 15.71 22.35
CA THR A 336 -5.04 15.17 23.61
C THR A 336 -6.16 14.49 24.38
N ALA A 337 -5.84 13.86 25.51
CA ALA A 337 -6.85 13.26 26.40
C ALA A 337 -7.81 14.31 27.03
N GLU A 338 -7.46 15.60 26.98
CA GLU A 338 -8.21 16.67 27.67
C GLU A 338 -8.79 17.73 26.71
N SER A 339 -8.18 17.92 25.54
CA SER A 339 -8.59 18.96 24.58
C SER A 339 -8.29 18.59 23.14
N LEU A 340 -9.16 19.10 22.26
CA LEU A 340 -8.96 19.22 20.82
C LEU A 340 -8.59 20.68 20.51
N SER A 341 -7.34 20.92 20.14
CA SER A 341 -6.87 22.24 19.70
C SER A 341 -6.67 22.26 18.19
N TRP A 342 -6.82 23.42 17.57
CA TRP A 342 -6.41 23.58 16.17
C TRP A 342 -5.68 24.90 15.92
N TYR A 343 -4.79 24.84 14.94
CA TYR A 343 -3.81 25.85 14.60
C TYR A 343 -3.97 26.26 13.14
N LYS A 344 -3.44 27.44 12.79
CA LYS A 344 -3.43 27.90 11.40
C LYS A 344 -2.70 26.91 10.48
N ASP A 345 -1.63 26.32 10.98
CA ASP A 345 -0.69 25.46 10.27
C ASP A 345 -0.03 24.47 11.25
N ASP A 346 0.75 23.54 10.72
CA ASP A 346 1.48 22.49 11.44
C ASP A 346 2.71 23.00 12.22
N GLU A 347 3.08 24.28 12.06
CA GLU A 347 4.09 24.93 12.91
C GLU A 347 3.60 25.15 14.35
N GLU A 348 2.29 25.00 14.60
CA GLU A 348 1.66 25.10 15.92
C GLU A 348 1.90 26.44 16.66
N LYS A 349 2.28 27.49 15.93
CA LYS A 349 2.56 28.83 16.48
C LYS A 349 1.29 29.63 16.78
N GLU A 350 0.29 29.54 15.90
CA GLU A 350 -0.95 30.32 16.02
C GLU A 350 -2.14 29.40 16.34
N LYS A 351 -2.38 29.18 17.63
CA LYS A 351 -3.55 28.43 18.11
C LYS A 351 -4.83 29.22 17.86
N LYS A 352 -5.71 28.70 17.00
CA LYS A 352 -6.99 29.33 16.66
C LYS A 352 -8.05 29.07 17.71
N TYR A 353 -8.08 27.86 18.28
CA TYR A 353 -9.04 27.50 19.31
C TYR A 353 -8.55 26.29 20.12
N MET A 354 -9.11 26.14 21.31
CA MET A 354 -8.95 24.97 22.16
C MET A 354 -10.33 24.56 22.68
N LEU A 355 -10.75 23.36 22.34
CA LEU A 355 -12.02 22.78 22.73
C LEU A 355 -11.76 21.67 23.77
N PRO A 356 -12.24 21.80 25.01
CA PRO A 356 -12.21 20.70 25.98
C PRO A 356 -12.96 19.49 25.45
N VAL A 357 -12.39 18.28 25.59
CA VAL A 357 -13.06 17.04 25.14
C VAL A 357 -14.18 16.61 26.08
N ASP A 358 -14.22 17.14 27.30
CA ASP A 358 -15.26 16.89 28.28
C ASP A 358 -16.66 17.17 27.73
N ASN A 359 -17.57 16.24 27.98
CA ASN A 359 -18.97 16.31 27.54
C ASN A 359 -19.18 16.34 26.01
N LEU A 360 -18.14 16.15 25.18
CA LEU A 360 -18.31 15.99 23.75
C LEU A 360 -18.80 14.59 23.38
N LYS A 361 -19.57 14.53 22.30
CA LYS A 361 -19.93 13.29 21.60
C LYS A 361 -19.77 13.45 20.10
N LEU A 362 -19.57 12.32 19.44
CA LEU A 362 -19.48 12.19 17.99
C LEU A 362 -20.84 11.89 17.39
N ARG A 363 -21.14 12.36 16.19
CA ARG A 363 -22.27 11.85 15.39
C ARG A 363 -21.89 11.80 13.92
N ASP A 364 -22.48 10.87 13.20
CA ASP A 364 -22.37 10.84 11.75
C ASP A 364 -23.25 11.93 11.14
N VAL A 365 -22.71 12.61 10.12
CA VAL A 365 -23.44 13.61 9.35
C VAL A 365 -23.67 13.01 7.96
N GLU A 366 -24.92 13.02 7.51
CA GLU A 366 -25.26 12.49 6.20
C GLU A 366 -24.55 13.29 5.10
N LYS A 367 -23.99 12.56 4.13
CA LYS A 367 -23.27 13.14 2.99
C LYS A 367 -24.26 13.93 2.12
N GLY A 368 -24.14 15.25 2.08
CA GLY A 368 -24.92 16.09 1.17
C GLY A 368 -24.64 15.73 -0.30
N PHE A 369 -25.66 15.84 -1.16
CA PHE A 369 -25.69 15.35 -2.55
C PHE A 369 -24.55 15.87 -3.47
N MET A 370 -23.80 16.90 -3.04
CA MET A 370 -22.67 17.48 -3.79
C MET A 370 -21.32 17.47 -3.05
N SER A 371 -21.22 16.89 -1.84
CA SER A 371 -19.96 16.86 -1.10
C SER A 371 -19.14 15.62 -1.44
N SER A 372 -17.88 15.78 -1.88
CA SER A 372 -16.95 14.65 -2.05
C SER A 372 -16.34 14.18 -0.74
N LYS A 373 -16.27 15.04 0.29
CA LYS A 373 -15.63 14.79 1.59
C LYS A 373 -16.52 13.99 2.55
N HIS A 374 -15.88 13.19 3.41
CA HIS A 374 -16.53 12.40 4.46
C HIS A 374 -16.59 13.22 5.76
N ILE A 375 -17.76 13.34 6.39
CA ILE A 375 -18.03 14.30 7.47
C ILE A 375 -18.51 13.60 8.74
N PHE A 376 -18.03 14.06 9.89
CA PHE A 376 -18.56 13.73 11.20
C PHE A 376 -18.68 15.01 12.05
N ALA A 377 -19.53 15.01 13.07
CA ALA A 377 -19.72 16.17 13.93
C ALA A 377 -19.41 15.88 15.40
N LEU A 378 -18.79 16.86 16.06
CA LEU A 378 -18.66 16.91 17.51
C LEU A 378 -19.73 17.83 18.08
N PHE A 379 -20.48 17.37 19.07
CA PHE A 379 -21.49 18.18 19.74
C PHE A 379 -21.36 18.05 21.26
N ASN A 380 -21.76 19.09 22.00
CA ASN A 380 -21.75 19.05 23.45
C ASN A 380 -23.05 18.41 23.96
N THR A 381 -22.93 17.44 24.87
CA THR A 381 -24.07 16.74 25.47
C THR A 381 -24.94 17.62 26.39
N GLU A 382 -24.42 18.75 26.85
CA GLU A 382 -25.16 19.75 27.63
C GLU A 382 -25.81 20.83 26.75
N GLN A 383 -25.89 20.61 25.42
CA GLN A 383 -26.43 21.54 24.43
C GLN A 383 -25.76 22.93 24.39
N ARG A 384 -24.53 23.02 24.92
CA ARG A 384 -23.71 24.24 24.80
C ARG A 384 -23.12 24.36 23.40
N ASN A 385 -22.82 25.58 22.98
CA ASN A 385 -22.07 25.81 21.76
C ASN A 385 -20.68 25.19 21.88
N VAL A 386 -20.29 24.42 20.88
CA VAL A 386 -18.99 23.73 20.81
C VAL A 386 -17.94 24.67 20.22
N TYR A 387 -18.33 25.48 19.25
CA TYR A 387 -17.43 26.43 18.61
C TYR A 387 -18.20 27.69 18.22
N LYS A 388 -17.82 28.83 18.82
CA LYS A 388 -18.50 30.13 18.61
C LYS A 388 -20.02 30.01 18.84
N ASP A 389 -20.80 30.27 17.80
CA ASP A 389 -22.27 30.25 17.82
C ASP A 389 -22.83 28.87 17.40
N TYR A 390 -21.96 27.90 17.10
CA TYR A 390 -22.33 26.59 16.57
C TYR A 390 -22.47 25.54 17.68
N ARG A 391 -23.63 24.87 17.69
CA ARG A 391 -23.96 23.76 18.61
C ARG A 391 -23.20 22.46 18.30
N GLN A 392 -22.68 22.34 17.08
CA GLN A 392 -21.85 21.23 16.65
C GLN A 392 -20.69 21.74 15.81
N LEU A 393 -19.57 21.04 15.84
CA LEU A 393 -18.40 21.28 15.01
C LEU A 393 -18.31 20.17 13.96
N GLU A 394 -18.53 20.52 12.69
CA GLU A 394 -18.45 19.56 11.59
C GLU A 394 -17.03 19.49 11.05
N LEU A 395 -16.46 18.28 11.09
CA LEU A 395 -15.11 17.97 10.66
C LEU A 395 -15.18 17.05 9.45
N ALA A 396 -14.41 17.37 8.41
CA ALA A 396 -14.39 16.64 7.16
C ALA A 396 -12.98 16.16 6.81
N CYS A 397 -12.91 14.92 6.30
CA CYS A 397 -11.70 14.29 5.76
C CYS A 397 -11.89 13.93 4.28
N GLU A 398 -10.78 13.67 3.59
CA GLU A 398 -10.79 13.28 2.18
C GLU A 398 -11.24 11.83 1.98
N SER A 399 -10.86 10.94 2.89
CA SER A 399 -11.19 9.52 2.83
C SER A 399 -12.07 9.06 3.99
N GLN A 400 -12.84 7.98 3.79
CA GLN A 400 -13.55 7.29 4.88
C GLN A 400 -12.56 6.73 5.92
N GLU A 401 -11.38 6.31 5.47
CA GLU A 401 -10.33 5.77 6.31
C GLU A 401 -9.79 6.80 7.31
N ASP A 402 -9.59 8.05 6.88
CA ASP A 402 -9.19 9.14 7.75
C ASP A 402 -10.27 9.48 8.78
N VAL A 403 -11.54 9.45 8.38
CA VAL A 403 -12.66 9.61 9.32
C VAL A 403 -12.62 8.54 10.41
N ASP A 404 -12.45 7.28 10.02
CA ASP A 404 -12.41 6.17 10.97
C ASP A 404 -11.18 6.27 11.90
N GLY A 405 -10.02 6.68 11.36
CA GLY A 405 -8.81 6.93 12.15
C GLY A 405 -8.95 8.09 13.16
N TRP A 406 -9.64 9.17 12.77
CA TRP A 406 -9.95 10.28 13.68
C TRP A 406 -10.97 9.88 14.75
N LYS A 407 -12.04 9.17 14.39
CA LYS A 407 -13.02 8.63 15.35
C LYS A 407 -12.38 7.71 16.38
N ALA A 408 -11.47 6.82 15.95
CA ALA A 408 -10.71 5.96 16.85
C ALA A 408 -9.87 6.77 17.85
N SER A 409 -9.23 7.86 17.40
CA SER A 409 -8.50 8.75 18.30
C SER A 409 -9.40 9.54 19.25
N PHE A 410 -10.57 9.99 18.82
CA PHE A 410 -11.56 10.61 19.70
C PHE A 410 -12.08 9.64 20.77
N LEU A 411 -12.27 8.36 20.43
CA LEU A 411 -12.61 7.32 21.41
C LEU A 411 -11.52 7.15 22.47
N ARG A 412 -10.24 7.15 22.07
CA ARG A 412 -9.11 7.14 23.01
C ARG A 412 -9.08 8.38 23.91
N ALA A 413 -9.59 9.50 23.44
CA ALA A 413 -9.75 10.74 24.21
C ALA A 413 -11.05 10.78 25.05
N GLY A 414 -11.84 9.70 25.08
CA GLY A 414 -13.11 9.64 25.83
C GLY A 414 -14.31 10.31 25.15
N VAL A 415 -14.23 10.63 23.86
CA VAL A 415 -15.32 11.20 23.05
C VAL A 415 -16.02 10.09 22.28
N TYR A 416 -17.21 9.72 22.73
CA TYR A 416 -17.98 8.58 22.20
C TYR A 416 -19.06 9.02 21.19
N PRO A 417 -19.46 8.16 20.24
CA PRO A 417 -20.57 8.43 19.34
C PRO A 417 -21.91 8.62 20.08
N GLU A 418 -22.83 9.34 19.44
CA GLU A 418 -24.15 9.67 19.92
C GLU A 418 -25.03 8.43 19.95
N ARG A 419 -25.37 8.01 21.16
CA ARG A 419 -26.50 7.12 21.42
C ARG A 419 -27.78 7.83 20.93
N LYS A 420 -28.61 7.17 20.11
CA LYS A 420 -30.03 7.53 20.00
C LYS A 420 -30.70 7.13 21.34
N ASP A 421 -30.61 8.00 22.35
CA ASP A 421 -31.31 8.10 23.66
C ASP A 421 -31.77 6.80 24.39
N LYS A 422 -31.42 6.51 25.67
CA LYS A 422 -31.31 7.35 26.89
C LYS A 422 -30.41 6.71 27.97
N VAL A 423 -29.89 7.59 28.85
CA VAL A 423 -29.29 7.42 30.19
C VAL A 423 -27.77 7.14 30.24
N ARG A 424 -27.07 8.00 30.98
CA ARG A 424 -25.63 7.99 31.33
C ARG A 424 -25.41 7.14 32.59
N VAL A 425 -24.42 6.25 32.64
CA VAL A 425 -23.41 6.15 33.73
C VAL A 425 -22.12 5.48 33.19
N THR A 426 -20.99 5.99 33.69
CA THR A 426 -19.57 5.66 33.54
C THR A 426 -19.19 4.17 33.46
N CYS A 427 -18.37 3.83 32.46
CA CYS A 427 -17.66 2.55 32.33
C CYS A 427 -16.47 2.48 33.30
N LEU A 428 -16.48 1.49 34.18
CA LEU A 428 -15.29 0.87 34.76
C LEU A 428 -15.30 -0.59 34.29
N PHE A 429 -14.71 -0.85 33.12
CA PHE A 429 -14.56 -2.22 32.61
C PHE A 429 -13.24 -2.46 31.85
N PHE A 430 -12.31 -1.49 31.81
CA PHE A 430 -10.97 -1.68 31.27
C PHE A 430 -9.96 -1.87 32.38
N SER A 431 -10.08 -3.00 33.08
CA SER A 431 -9.02 -3.48 33.98
C SER A 431 -9.07 -5.01 34.19
N PHE A 432 -9.84 -5.74 33.39
CA PHE A 432 -9.82 -7.21 33.38
C PHE A 432 -9.39 -7.63 31.99
N VAL A 433 -8.07 -7.69 31.75
CA VAL A 433 -7.31 -8.70 30.98
C VAL A 433 -5.86 -8.19 30.89
N PRO A 434 -5.02 -8.37 31.92
CA PRO A 434 -3.57 -8.39 31.72
C PRO A 434 -3.19 -9.81 31.27
N GLY A 435 -3.12 -10.05 29.96
CA GLY A 435 -2.78 -11.38 29.46
C GLY A 435 -2.78 -11.57 27.95
N LEU A 436 -3.55 -10.78 27.20
CA LEU A 436 -3.48 -10.73 25.73
C LEU A 436 -2.33 -9.79 25.29
N CYS A 437 -1.11 -10.08 25.75
CA CYS A 437 0.08 -9.45 25.22
C CYS A 437 0.36 -10.03 23.82
N CYS A 438 0.05 -9.26 22.78
CA CYS A 438 0.20 -9.62 21.37
C CYS A 438 1.64 -10.00 20.96
N GLU A 439 2.65 -9.83 21.81
CA GLU A 439 4.03 -10.26 21.52
C GLU A 439 4.24 -11.78 21.51
N CYS A 440 3.41 -12.57 22.21
CA CYS A 440 3.60 -14.02 22.27
C CYS A 440 3.15 -14.73 20.99
N ALA A 441 2.09 -14.26 20.33
CA ALA A 441 1.58 -14.90 19.11
C ALA A 441 2.53 -14.74 17.90
N VAL A 442 3.29 -13.63 17.85
CA VAL A 442 4.24 -13.37 16.76
C VAL A 442 5.57 -14.11 16.99
N LYS A 443 6.05 -14.21 18.23
CA LYS A 443 7.29 -14.97 18.55
C LYS A 443 7.12 -16.48 18.45
N GLN A 444 5.91 -17.01 18.65
CA GLN A 444 5.68 -18.45 18.55
C GLN A 444 5.53 -18.94 17.09
N LEU A 445 5.35 -18.02 16.13
CA LEU A 445 5.37 -18.32 14.70
C LEU A 445 6.80 -18.28 14.10
N SER A 446 7.78 -17.63 14.75
CA SER A 446 9.18 -17.63 14.30
C SER A 446 10.04 -18.73 14.95
N ALA A 447 9.58 -19.35 16.04
CA ALA A 447 10.36 -20.36 16.78
C ALA A 447 10.22 -21.81 16.24
N ASP A 448 9.29 -22.08 15.33
CA ASP A 448 9.01 -23.42 14.79
C ASP A 448 9.49 -23.61 13.33
N VAL A 449 10.65 -23.03 12.98
CA VAL A 449 11.38 -23.42 11.76
C VAL A 449 12.44 -24.45 12.18
N PRO A 450 12.26 -25.75 11.89
CA PRO A 450 13.32 -26.72 12.14
C PRO A 450 14.53 -26.38 11.26
N SER A 451 15.68 -26.16 11.90
CA SER A 451 16.97 -26.04 11.22
C SER A 451 17.25 -27.35 10.49
N PHE A 452 17.23 -27.29 9.15
CA PHE A 452 17.72 -28.38 8.31
C PHE A 452 19.22 -28.56 8.57
N SER A 453 19.58 -29.58 9.35
CA SER A 453 20.93 -30.11 9.42
C SER A 453 21.11 -31.15 8.31
N PRO A 454 22.19 -31.08 7.51
CA PRO A 454 22.41 -32.07 6.46
C PRO A 454 22.78 -33.44 7.06
N PRO A 455 22.46 -34.55 6.37
CA PRO A 455 22.70 -35.88 6.89
C PRO A 455 24.20 -36.18 6.99
N VAL A 456 24.63 -36.65 8.16
CA VAL A 456 25.97 -37.20 8.39
C VAL A 456 26.08 -38.52 7.62
N THR A 457 27.00 -38.58 6.67
CA THR A 457 27.36 -39.79 5.95
C THR A 457 28.22 -40.69 6.84
N HIS A 458 27.67 -41.83 7.26
CA HIS A 458 28.48 -42.91 7.83
C HIS A 458 29.22 -43.64 6.69
N GLY A 459 30.55 -43.46 6.63
CA GLY A 459 31.44 -44.33 5.88
C GLY A 459 31.84 -45.57 6.70
N PRO A 460 32.15 -46.71 6.07
CA PRO A 460 32.41 -47.96 6.76
C PRO A 460 33.87 -48.01 7.24
N THR A 461 34.10 -48.19 8.53
CA THR A 461 35.41 -48.60 9.05
C THR A 461 35.32 -50.04 9.51
N GLY A 462 36.07 -50.89 8.82
CA GLY A 462 36.18 -52.31 9.08
C GLY A 462 36.89 -52.62 10.40
N ALA A 463 36.59 -53.82 10.90
CA ALA A 463 37.33 -54.56 11.92
C ALA A 463 38.73 -54.95 11.38
N PRO A 464 39.68 -55.30 12.26
CA PRO A 464 39.58 -56.52 13.08
C PRO A 464 39.29 -56.28 14.56
#